data_AF-A0A0R2PYY1-F1
#
_entry.id   AF-A0A0R2PYY1-F1
#
_cell.length_a   1.000
_cell.length_b   1.000
_cell.length_c   1.000
_cell.angle_alpha   90.00
_cell.angle_beta   90.00
_cell.angle_gamma   90.00
#
_symmetry.space_group_name_H-M   'P 1'
#
loop_
_entity.id
_entity.type
_entity.pdbx_description
1 polymer ?
#
loop_
_entity_poly.entity_id
_entity_poly.type
_entity_poly.pdbx_seq_one_letter_code
_entity_poly.pdbx_strand_id
1 'polypeptide(L)'
;MSVQVDVTGPIELTAGDIALPAGVEFINGKQHIATLSAKGHLSVVLTIERGKGYVGSDRDSGRKTIGVIPVDALFSPVRRVTFEVEPTRVAQSTNFDNLILDIETDGSITPSEALASAGATLRNLLDLVASLSDAPVAIELGESTLSGSGSPELDMPIEDLLLSQRPHNCLKRAQVNTIGDLVIRSEEELMGLPNFGAQSINEVKAKLDERGLALRV
;
A
#
# COMPACT_ATOMS: atom_id res chain seq x y z
N MET A 1 -19.99 19.70 -3.23
CA MET A 1 -19.85 20.52 -4.46
C MET A 1 -21.07 20.27 -5.34
N SER A 2 -21.44 21.19 -6.23
CA SER A 2 -22.61 21.05 -7.09
C SER A 2 -22.25 21.12 -8.57
N VAL A 3 -22.84 20.26 -9.39
CA VAL A 3 -22.69 20.20 -10.84
C VAL A 3 -24.05 20.39 -11.49
N GLN A 4 -24.18 21.39 -12.35
CA GLN A 4 -25.41 21.63 -13.08
C GLN A 4 -25.37 20.89 -14.43
N VAL A 5 -26.44 20.17 -14.72
CA VAL A 5 -26.67 19.51 -16.01
C VAL A 5 -27.90 20.14 -16.62
N ASP A 6 -27.73 20.69 -17.83
CA ASP A 6 -28.82 21.30 -18.58
C ASP A 6 -28.72 20.85 -20.04
N VAL A 7 -29.66 19.99 -20.47
CA VAL A 7 -29.63 19.34 -21.78
C VAL A 7 -31.01 19.31 -22.42
N THR A 8 -31.02 19.52 -23.74
CA THR A 8 -32.22 19.45 -24.59
C THR A 8 -32.07 18.32 -25.60
N GLY A 9 -33.12 17.52 -25.78
CA GLY A 9 -33.12 16.37 -26.68
C GLY A 9 -33.27 16.73 -28.17
N PRO A 10 -33.19 15.72 -29.07
CA PRO A 10 -33.07 14.29 -28.76
C PRO A 10 -31.62 13.88 -28.47
N ILE A 11 -31.38 13.23 -27.33
CA ILE A 11 -30.04 12.78 -26.92
C ILE A 11 -30.12 11.62 -25.92
N GLU A 12 -29.16 10.70 -25.99
CA GLU A 12 -28.86 9.76 -24.90
C GLU A 12 -27.78 10.40 -24.02
N LEU A 13 -28.14 10.75 -22.78
CA LEU A 13 -27.25 11.37 -21.82
C LEU A 13 -26.44 10.29 -21.08
N THR A 14 -25.12 10.38 -21.19
CA THR A 14 -24.18 9.56 -20.43
C THR A 14 -23.44 10.39 -19.37
N ALA A 15 -22.80 9.74 -18.41
CA ALA A 15 -22.01 10.43 -17.38
C ALA A 15 -20.89 11.29 -17.99
N GLY A 16 -20.25 10.82 -19.07
CA GLY A 16 -19.18 11.54 -19.77
C GLY A 16 -19.61 12.87 -20.40
N ASP A 17 -20.91 13.08 -20.62
CA ASP A 17 -21.45 14.32 -21.18
C ASP A 17 -21.62 15.42 -20.12
N ILE A 18 -21.43 15.09 -18.83
CA ILE A 18 -21.59 16.01 -17.70
C ILE A 18 -20.28 16.76 -17.46
N ALA A 19 -20.33 18.09 -17.52
CA ALA A 19 -19.17 18.93 -17.23
C ALA A 19 -18.80 18.87 -15.73
N LEU A 20 -17.59 18.37 -15.43
CA LEU A 20 -17.09 18.26 -14.06
C LEU A 20 -16.15 19.43 -13.69
N PRO A 21 -16.10 19.80 -12.39
CA PRO A 21 -15.12 20.74 -11.88
C PRO A 21 -13.72 20.12 -11.85
N ALA A 22 -12.69 20.97 -11.74
CA ALA A 22 -11.30 20.52 -11.66
C ALA A 22 -11.08 19.58 -10.45
N GLY A 23 -10.37 18.47 -10.68
CA GLY A 23 -10.06 17.46 -9.65
C GLY A 23 -11.17 16.45 -9.37
N VAL A 24 -12.19 16.39 -10.23
CA VAL A 24 -13.23 15.35 -10.22
C VAL A 24 -13.26 14.68 -11.58
N GLU A 25 -13.35 13.35 -11.58
CA GLU A 25 -13.45 12.55 -12.78
C GLU A 25 -14.49 11.45 -12.62
N PHE A 26 -15.12 11.07 -13.73
CA PHE A 26 -15.97 9.89 -13.77
C PHE A 26 -15.11 8.66 -14.07
N ILE A 27 -15.19 7.65 -13.22
CA ILE A 27 -14.52 6.37 -13.45
C ILE A 27 -15.22 5.62 -14.59
N ASN A 28 -16.56 5.66 -14.63
CA ASN A 28 -17.36 5.13 -15.73
C ASN A 28 -18.08 6.25 -16.49
N GLY A 29 -17.39 6.84 -17.47
CA GLY A 29 -18.00 7.85 -18.36
C GLY A 29 -19.11 7.33 -19.26
N LYS A 30 -19.23 6.01 -19.46
CA LYS A 30 -20.26 5.41 -20.33
C LYS A 30 -21.57 5.11 -19.61
N GLN A 31 -21.64 5.41 -18.31
CA GLN A 31 -22.84 5.16 -17.51
C GLN A 31 -24.03 5.92 -18.13
N HIS A 32 -25.04 5.19 -18.57
CA HIS A 32 -26.28 5.78 -19.06
C HIS A 32 -27.02 6.44 -17.91
N ILE A 33 -27.46 7.69 -18.11
CA ILE A 33 -28.18 8.50 -17.12
C ILE A 33 -29.64 8.66 -17.53
N ALA A 34 -29.92 9.10 -18.75
CA ALA A 34 -31.27 9.33 -19.25
C ALA A 34 -31.34 9.36 -20.79
N THR A 35 -32.52 9.13 -21.35
CA THR A 35 -32.81 9.35 -22.78
C THR A 35 -33.85 10.45 -22.92
N LEU A 36 -33.53 11.50 -23.70
CA LEU A 36 -34.44 12.61 -23.96
C LEU A 36 -35.04 12.51 -25.37
N SER A 37 -36.35 12.73 -25.47
CA SER A 37 -37.06 12.85 -26.75
C SER A 37 -36.80 14.20 -27.43
N ALA A 38 -37.25 14.38 -28.67
CA ALA A 38 -36.98 15.58 -29.47
C ALA A 38 -37.48 16.92 -28.88
N LYS A 39 -38.37 16.89 -27.90
CA LYS A 39 -38.83 18.08 -27.15
C LYS A 39 -38.56 17.96 -25.64
N GLY A 40 -37.76 16.98 -25.23
CA GLY A 40 -37.38 16.78 -23.84
C GLY A 40 -36.34 17.80 -23.40
N HIS A 41 -36.46 18.26 -22.16
CA HIS A 41 -35.51 19.15 -21.52
C HIS A 41 -35.26 18.64 -20.10
N LEU A 42 -33.99 18.47 -19.73
CA LEU A 42 -33.59 18.01 -18.39
C LEU A 42 -32.65 19.05 -17.78
N SER A 43 -33.07 19.62 -16.65
CA SER A 43 -32.26 20.51 -15.83
C SER A 43 -32.18 19.94 -14.42
N VAL A 44 -30.98 19.56 -13.99
CA VAL A 44 -30.74 18.97 -12.67
C VAL A 44 -29.44 19.51 -12.08
N VAL A 45 -29.41 19.68 -10.76
CA VAL A 45 -28.19 20.00 -10.02
C VAL A 45 -27.80 18.78 -9.18
N LEU A 46 -26.67 18.18 -9.51
CA LEU A 46 -26.08 17.05 -8.81
C LEU A 46 -25.20 17.55 -7.69
N THR A 47 -25.35 16.98 -6.49
CA THR A 47 -24.45 17.27 -5.36
C THR A 47 -23.46 16.13 -5.20
N ILE A 48 -22.17 16.45 -5.27
CA ILE A 48 -21.08 15.50 -5.09
C ILE A 48 -20.41 15.79 -3.74
N GLU A 49 -20.29 14.77 -2.90
CA GLU A 49 -19.67 14.85 -1.58
C GLU A 49 -18.53 13.83 -1.44
N ARG A 50 -17.58 14.13 -0.55
CA ARG A 50 -16.60 13.15 -0.09
C ARG A 50 -17.03 12.69 1.31
N GLY A 51 -17.11 11.39 1.50
CA GLY A 51 -17.54 10.78 2.75
C GLY A 51 -16.81 9.48 3.02
N LYS A 52 -17.31 8.72 4.00
CA LYS A 52 -16.82 7.39 4.35
C LYS A 52 -18.01 6.48 4.59
N GLY A 53 -17.93 5.23 4.13
CA GLY A 53 -18.95 4.23 4.36
C GLY A 53 -20.27 4.55 3.66
N TYR A 54 -21.38 4.25 4.32
CA TYR A 54 -22.73 4.45 3.79
C TYR A 54 -23.45 5.56 4.57
N VAL A 55 -24.15 6.42 3.83
CA VAL A 55 -25.01 7.45 4.38
C VAL A 55 -26.38 7.32 3.73
N GLY A 56 -27.40 7.00 4.54
CA GLY A 56 -28.78 6.91 4.06
C GLY A 56 -29.38 8.26 3.71
N SER A 57 -30.31 8.25 2.76
CA SER A 57 -31.08 9.40 2.29
C SER A 57 -31.92 10.09 3.38
N ASP A 58 -32.19 9.42 4.51
CA ASP A 58 -32.94 9.98 5.64
C ASP A 58 -32.09 10.78 6.64
N ARG A 59 -30.81 11.02 6.33
CA ARG A 59 -29.88 11.79 7.20
C ARG A 59 -30.39 13.22 7.50
N ASP A 60 -31.25 13.77 6.66
CA ASP A 60 -31.71 15.17 6.73
C ASP A 60 -33.21 15.29 7.08
N SER A 61 -33.64 14.55 8.11
CA SER A 61 -35.03 14.49 8.59
C SER A 61 -35.60 15.83 9.13
N GLY A 62 -34.79 16.89 9.22
CA GLY A 62 -35.19 18.19 9.79
C GLY A 62 -35.44 19.33 8.79
N ARG A 63 -34.93 19.29 7.56
CA ARG A 63 -35.09 20.37 6.56
C ARG A 63 -35.21 19.82 5.13
N LYS A 64 -36.39 19.31 4.79
CA LYS A 64 -36.72 18.93 3.41
C LYS A 64 -36.92 20.19 2.56
N THR A 65 -35.87 20.62 1.87
CA THR A 65 -35.97 21.66 0.86
C THR A 65 -36.80 21.13 -0.31
N ILE A 66 -37.87 21.84 -0.68
CA ILE A 66 -38.71 21.47 -1.83
C ILE A 66 -37.85 21.47 -3.10
N GLY A 67 -37.93 20.40 -3.89
CA GLY A 67 -37.16 20.22 -5.12
C GLY A 67 -35.82 19.51 -4.96
N VAL A 68 -35.42 19.13 -3.73
CA VAL A 68 -34.25 18.28 -3.49
C VAL A 68 -34.69 16.83 -3.32
N ILE A 69 -34.09 15.93 -4.09
CA ILE A 69 -34.31 14.49 -4.00
C ILE A 69 -33.09 13.89 -3.29
N PRO A 70 -33.19 13.51 -2.00
CA PRO A 70 -32.08 12.86 -1.31
C PRO A 70 -31.88 11.46 -1.89
N VAL A 71 -30.62 11.09 -2.08
CA VAL A 71 -30.21 9.76 -2.52
C VAL A 71 -29.26 9.18 -1.48
N ASP A 72 -29.26 7.85 -1.37
CA ASP A 72 -28.29 7.16 -0.54
C ASP A 72 -26.88 7.37 -1.11
N ALA A 73 -25.92 7.68 -0.24
CA ALA A 73 -24.54 7.91 -0.63
C ALA A 73 -23.65 6.76 -0.16
N LEU A 74 -23.08 6.04 -1.12
CA LEU A 74 -22.12 4.97 -0.88
C LEU A 74 -20.71 5.48 -1.20
N PHE A 75 -19.92 5.74 -0.16
CA PHE A 75 -18.52 6.19 -0.25
C PHE A 75 -17.54 5.03 -0.06
N SER A 76 -17.83 3.87 -0.67
CA SER A 76 -16.97 2.68 -0.61
C SER A 76 -16.44 2.33 -1.99
N PRO A 77 -15.12 2.46 -2.22
CA PRO A 77 -14.50 2.09 -3.49
C PRO A 77 -14.30 0.57 -3.64
N VAL A 78 -14.31 -0.17 -2.52
CA VAL A 78 -14.18 -1.63 -2.49
C VAL A 78 -15.56 -2.26 -2.63
N ARG A 79 -15.69 -3.22 -3.55
CA ARG A 79 -16.93 -3.93 -3.88
C ARG A 79 -17.01 -5.30 -3.22
N ARG A 80 -15.91 -6.05 -3.25
CA ARG A 80 -15.84 -7.40 -2.71
C ARG A 80 -14.44 -7.67 -2.17
N VAL A 81 -14.40 -8.38 -1.05
CA VAL A 81 -13.17 -8.94 -0.48
C VAL A 81 -13.44 -10.39 -0.12
N THR A 82 -12.54 -11.28 -0.51
CA THR A 82 -12.55 -12.69 -0.13
C THR A 82 -11.16 -13.05 0.36
N PHE A 83 -11.06 -13.94 1.33
CA PHE A 83 -9.78 -14.41 1.85
C PHE A 83 -9.77 -15.93 1.99
N GLU A 84 -8.60 -16.51 1.79
CA GLU A 84 -8.32 -17.91 2.01
C GLU A 84 -6.97 -18.04 2.74
N VAL A 85 -6.90 -18.96 3.68
CA VAL A 85 -5.66 -19.27 4.41
C VAL A 85 -5.31 -20.71 4.13
N GLU A 86 -4.14 -20.93 3.55
CA GLU A 86 -3.63 -22.26 3.22
C GLU A 86 -2.26 -22.49 3.88
N PRO A 87 -1.95 -23.73 4.32
CA PRO A 87 -0.61 -24.04 4.81
C PRO A 87 0.43 -23.86 3.72
N THR A 88 1.57 -23.25 4.05
CA THR A 88 2.66 -23.06 3.10
C THR A 88 4.02 -23.45 3.67
N ARG A 89 4.92 -23.86 2.76
CA ARG A 89 6.31 -24.16 3.10
C ARG A 89 7.18 -22.98 2.70
N VAL A 90 7.88 -22.39 3.67
CA VAL A 90 8.87 -21.34 3.44
C VAL A 90 10.26 -21.92 3.72
N ALA A 91 11.04 -22.10 2.66
CA ALA A 91 12.35 -22.75 2.70
C ALA A 91 12.27 -24.16 3.35
N GLN A 92 12.91 -24.34 4.52
CA GLN A 92 12.93 -25.61 5.25
C GLN A 92 11.79 -25.74 6.27
N SER A 93 11.00 -24.67 6.50
CA SER A 93 9.96 -24.65 7.52
C SER A 93 8.57 -24.83 6.94
N THR A 94 7.73 -25.62 7.60
CA THR A 94 6.35 -25.94 7.20
C THR A 94 5.29 -25.38 8.15
N ASN A 95 5.68 -24.50 9.08
CA ASN A 95 4.80 -23.93 10.10
C ASN A 95 4.29 -22.52 9.74
N PHE A 96 4.24 -22.20 8.44
CA PHE A 96 3.76 -20.92 7.95
C PHE A 96 2.41 -21.10 7.26
N ASP A 97 1.58 -20.05 7.36
CA ASP A 97 0.32 -19.95 6.64
C ASP A 97 0.46 -18.91 5.52
N ASN A 98 -0.09 -19.20 4.35
CA ASN A 98 -0.23 -18.28 3.23
C ASN A 98 -1.64 -17.67 3.25
N LEU A 99 -1.71 -16.33 3.34
CA LEU A 99 -2.95 -15.59 3.28
C LEU A 99 -3.16 -15.05 1.86
N ILE A 100 -4.19 -15.54 1.19
CA ILE A 100 -4.60 -15.08 -0.13
C ILE A 100 -5.78 -14.12 0.04
N LEU A 101 -5.65 -12.90 -0.49
CA LEU A 101 -6.70 -11.89 -0.49
C LEU A 101 -7.11 -11.60 -1.94
N ASP A 102 -8.39 -11.83 -2.26
CA ASP A 102 -9.00 -11.39 -3.52
C ASP A 102 -9.83 -10.13 -3.25
N ILE A 103 -9.41 -9.01 -3.82
CA ILE A 103 -9.97 -7.68 -3.58
C ILE A 103 -10.43 -7.08 -4.90
N GLU A 104 -11.72 -6.75 -4.97
CA GLU A 104 -12.37 -6.15 -6.14
C GLU A 104 -12.78 -4.70 -5.81
N THR A 105 -12.31 -3.76 -6.63
CA THR A 105 -12.60 -2.32 -6.52
C THR A 105 -13.39 -1.83 -7.73
N ASP A 106 -14.03 -0.66 -7.62
CA ASP A 106 -14.72 -0.02 -8.75
C ASP A 106 -13.81 0.80 -9.68
N GLY A 107 -12.50 0.75 -9.46
CA GLY A 107 -11.50 1.47 -10.25
C GLY A 107 -11.17 2.87 -9.73
N SER A 108 -11.84 3.37 -8.69
CA SER A 108 -11.47 4.64 -8.03
C SER A 108 -10.10 4.59 -7.35
N ILE A 109 -9.71 3.41 -6.83
CA ILE A 109 -8.41 3.11 -6.24
C ILE A 109 -8.02 1.67 -6.60
N THR A 110 -6.72 1.39 -6.58
CA THR A 110 -6.22 0.03 -6.78
C THR A 110 -6.47 -0.84 -5.53
N PRO A 111 -6.59 -2.17 -5.69
CA PRO A 111 -6.69 -3.10 -4.56
C PRO A 111 -5.56 -2.95 -3.54
N SER A 112 -4.34 -2.71 -4.00
CA SER A 112 -3.16 -2.51 -3.15
C SER A 112 -3.26 -1.23 -2.32
N GLU A 113 -3.71 -0.12 -2.90
CA GLU A 113 -3.96 1.13 -2.17
C GLU A 113 -5.09 0.98 -1.15
N ALA A 114 -6.15 0.25 -1.50
CA ALA A 114 -7.24 -0.05 -0.59
C ALA A 114 -6.74 -0.83 0.65
N LEU A 115 -5.92 -1.87 0.42
CA LEU A 115 -5.32 -2.67 1.48
C LEU A 115 -4.33 -1.84 2.34
N ALA A 116 -3.51 -1.00 1.71
CA ALA A 116 -2.60 -0.10 2.42
C ALA A 116 -3.35 0.90 3.31
N SER A 117 -4.46 1.46 2.81
CA SER A 117 -5.35 2.36 3.57
C SER A 117 -5.99 1.65 4.77
N ALA A 118 -6.43 0.40 4.58
CA ALA A 118 -6.94 -0.44 5.67
C ALA A 118 -5.87 -0.72 6.73
N GLY A 119 -4.65 -1.05 6.30
CA GLY A 119 -3.50 -1.26 7.20
C GLY A 119 -3.13 -0.01 7.99
N ALA A 120 -3.15 1.18 7.38
CA ALA A 120 -2.94 2.44 8.09
C ALA A 120 -4.02 2.70 9.14
N THR A 121 -5.28 2.40 8.82
CA THR A 121 -6.40 2.50 9.77
C THR A 121 -6.22 1.53 10.93
N LEU A 122 -5.83 0.28 10.65
CA LEU A 122 -5.59 -0.74 11.66
C LEU A 122 -4.46 -0.35 12.62
N ARG A 123 -3.34 0.18 12.10
CA ARG A 123 -2.23 0.69 12.93
C ARG A 123 -2.71 1.76 13.90
N ASN A 124 -3.41 2.78 13.40
CA ASN A 124 -3.94 3.86 14.24
C ASN A 124 -4.87 3.34 15.35
N LEU A 125 -5.66 2.30 15.08
CA LEU A 125 -6.52 1.67 16.09
C LEU A 125 -5.71 0.87 17.12
N LEU A 126 -4.67 0.14 16.68
CA LEU A 126 -3.80 -0.62 17.57
C LEU A 126 -2.92 0.29 18.43
N ASP A 127 -2.52 1.46 17.94
CA ASP A 127 -1.77 2.46 18.72
C ASP A 127 -2.56 2.96 19.93
N LEU A 128 -3.90 3.07 19.82
CA LEU A 128 -4.78 3.39 20.95
C LEU A 128 -4.76 2.29 22.01
N VAL A 129 -4.55 1.03 21.63
CA VAL A 129 -4.43 -0.09 22.56
C VAL A 129 -3.03 -0.15 23.15
N ALA A 130 -1.99 0.07 22.33
CA ALA A 130 -0.59 0.06 22.78
C ALA A 130 -0.32 1.14 23.85
N SER A 131 -0.97 2.30 23.73
CA SER A 131 -0.85 3.42 24.67
C SER A 131 -1.59 3.24 26.00
N LEU A 132 -2.25 2.10 26.24
CA LEU A 132 -2.86 1.81 27.55
C LEU A 132 -1.84 1.52 28.66
N SER A 133 -0.57 1.27 28.31
CA SER A 133 0.53 1.06 29.25
C SER A 133 1.79 1.78 28.79
N ASP A 134 2.44 2.51 29.69
CA ASP A 134 3.74 3.17 29.43
C ASP A 134 4.92 2.17 29.42
N ALA A 135 4.69 0.94 29.90
CA ALA A 135 5.67 -0.14 29.92
C ALA A 135 4.98 -1.46 29.51
N PRO A 136 4.63 -1.63 28.23
CA PRO A 136 4.06 -2.87 27.75
C PRO A 136 5.10 -3.99 27.92
N VAL A 137 4.69 -5.12 28.50
CA VAL A 137 5.51 -6.33 28.52
C VAL A 137 5.56 -6.86 27.09
N ALA A 138 6.58 -6.45 26.35
CA ALA A 138 6.78 -6.91 24.99
C ALA A 138 7.07 -8.42 25.03
N ILE A 139 6.26 -9.20 24.33
CA ILE A 139 6.74 -10.46 23.78
C ILE A 139 7.64 -10.03 22.62
N GLU A 140 8.93 -10.34 22.68
CA GLU A 140 9.79 -10.15 21.52
C GLU A 140 9.22 -10.99 20.37
N LEU A 141 8.56 -10.31 19.43
CA LEU A 141 8.27 -10.88 18.13
C LEU A 141 9.64 -11.14 17.51
N GLY A 142 10.11 -12.40 17.60
CA GLY A 142 11.35 -12.81 16.99
C GLY A 142 11.39 -12.29 15.57
N GLU A 143 12.48 -11.62 15.21
CA GLU A 143 12.66 -10.92 13.93
C GLU A 143 12.12 -11.79 12.80
N SER A 144 10.95 -11.43 12.27
CA SER A 144 10.48 -12.01 11.04
C SER A 144 11.39 -11.43 9.97
N THR A 145 12.40 -12.20 9.58
CA THR A 145 13.23 -11.94 8.41
C THR A 145 12.37 -12.10 7.15
N LEU A 146 11.42 -11.18 6.97
CA LEU A 146 10.90 -10.84 5.65
C LEU A 146 11.84 -9.79 5.08
N SER A 147 13.04 -10.25 4.75
CA SER A 147 13.98 -9.54 3.88
C SER A 147 13.30 -9.41 2.51
N GLY A 148 12.55 -8.33 2.32
CA GLY A 148 11.82 -8.06 1.08
C GLY A 148 11.42 -6.60 0.89
N SER A 149 11.83 -5.70 1.78
CA SER A 149 11.87 -4.26 1.50
C SER A 149 13.32 -3.87 1.25
N GLY A 150 13.79 -4.17 0.04
CA GLY A 150 15.09 -3.71 -0.42
C GLY A 150 15.06 -2.19 -0.58
N SER A 151 15.54 -1.47 0.45
CA SER A 151 16.07 -0.12 0.26
C SER A 151 17.04 -0.15 -0.93
N PRO A 152 17.05 0.84 -1.83
CA PRO A 152 17.94 0.85 -3.01
C PRO A 152 19.44 0.74 -2.67
N GLU A 153 19.79 0.90 -1.40
CA GLU A 153 21.12 0.74 -0.85
C GLU A 153 21.55 -0.73 -0.67
N LEU A 154 20.61 -1.68 -0.53
CA LEU A 154 20.92 -3.12 -0.36
C LEU A 154 21.24 -3.80 -1.70
N ASP A 155 20.73 -3.28 -2.81
CA ASP A 155 20.99 -3.78 -4.17
C ASP A 155 22.35 -3.31 -4.74
N MET A 156 23.04 -2.44 -4.01
CA MET A 156 24.33 -1.89 -4.42
C MET A 156 25.40 -3.01 -4.44
N PRO A 157 26.28 -3.05 -5.47
CA PRO A 157 27.36 -4.02 -5.54
C PRO A 157 28.42 -3.79 -4.45
N ILE A 158 29.09 -4.86 -4.01
CA ILE A 158 30.17 -4.75 -2.99
C ILE A 158 31.36 -3.92 -3.45
N GLU A 159 31.52 -3.69 -4.76
CA GLU A 159 32.50 -2.79 -5.35
C GLU A 159 32.32 -1.33 -4.85
N ASP A 160 31.10 -0.89 -4.58
CA ASP A 160 30.78 0.49 -4.16
C ASP A 160 31.00 0.74 -2.66
N LEU A 161 31.27 -0.32 -1.88
CA LEU A 161 31.73 -0.20 -0.49
C LEU A 161 33.20 0.27 -0.39
N LEU A 162 33.92 0.38 -1.51
CA LEU A 162 35.32 0.84 -1.59
C LEU A 162 36.25 0.13 -0.60
N LEU A 163 36.03 -1.19 -0.42
CA LEU A 163 36.85 -2.05 0.43
C LEU A 163 38.25 -2.23 -0.16
N SER A 164 39.23 -2.47 0.71
CA SER A 164 40.57 -2.87 0.29
C SER A 164 40.54 -4.20 -0.47
N GLN A 165 41.57 -4.45 -1.30
CA GLN A 165 41.59 -5.59 -2.23
C GLN A 165 41.41 -6.96 -1.55
N ARG A 166 41.79 -7.10 -0.27
CA ARG A 166 41.70 -8.38 0.46
C ARG A 166 40.25 -8.73 0.83
N PRO A 167 39.51 -7.94 1.63
CA PRO A 167 38.10 -8.20 1.92
C PRO A 167 37.27 -8.32 0.65
N HIS A 168 37.47 -7.43 -0.34
CA HIS A 168 36.75 -7.48 -1.60
C HIS A 168 36.91 -8.84 -2.33
N ASN A 169 38.14 -9.32 -2.51
CA ASN A 169 38.39 -10.59 -3.20
C ASN A 169 37.90 -11.81 -2.44
N CYS A 170 37.89 -11.76 -1.10
CA CYS A 170 37.38 -12.84 -0.28
C CYS A 170 35.85 -12.91 -0.33
N LEU A 171 35.16 -11.76 -0.25
CA LEU A 171 33.70 -11.68 -0.38
C LEU A 171 33.24 -12.14 -1.77
N LYS A 172 33.94 -11.73 -2.83
CA LYS A 172 33.66 -12.16 -4.20
C LYS A 172 33.84 -13.67 -4.40
N ARG A 173 34.87 -14.26 -3.78
CA ARG A 173 35.08 -15.72 -3.77
C ARG A 173 34.02 -16.48 -2.97
N ALA A 174 33.47 -15.85 -1.94
CA ALA A 174 32.37 -16.36 -1.14
C ALA A 174 30.99 -16.15 -1.79
N GLN A 175 30.95 -15.69 -3.05
CA GLN A 175 29.73 -15.36 -3.79
C GLN A 175 28.86 -14.26 -3.13
N VAL A 176 29.47 -13.39 -2.33
CA VAL A 176 28.82 -12.19 -1.78
C VAL A 176 29.02 -11.06 -2.80
N ASN A 177 27.96 -10.69 -3.52
CA ASN A 177 28.06 -9.72 -4.63
C ASN A 177 27.40 -8.38 -4.31
N THR A 178 26.44 -8.35 -3.39
CA THR A 178 25.70 -7.14 -3.00
C THR A 178 25.87 -6.79 -1.52
N ILE A 179 25.56 -5.55 -1.15
CA ILE A 179 25.50 -5.13 0.26
C ILE A 179 24.44 -5.93 1.02
N GLY A 180 23.30 -6.23 0.37
CA GLY A 180 22.26 -7.09 0.91
C GLY A 180 22.77 -8.49 1.27
N ASP A 181 23.56 -9.11 0.38
CA ASP A 181 24.20 -10.41 0.65
C ASP A 181 25.18 -10.37 1.82
N LEU A 182 25.78 -9.22 2.10
CA LEU A 182 26.76 -9.04 3.15
C LEU A 182 26.11 -8.86 4.52
N VAL A 183 25.02 -8.09 4.61
CA VAL A 183 24.29 -7.79 5.86
C VAL A 183 23.63 -9.04 6.44
N ILE A 184 23.22 -10.00 5.60
CA ILE A 184 22.60 -11.26 6.06
C ILE A 184 23.59 -12.29 6.64
N ARG A 185 24.90 -12.05 6.48
CA ARG A 185 25.98 -12.93 6.97
C ARG A 185 26.41 -12.54 8.37
N SER A 186 26.72 -13.55 9.18
CA SER A 186 27.27 -13.31 10.52
C SER A 186 28.78 -13.08 10.47
N GLU A 187 29.29 -12.42 11.50
CA GLU A 187 30.74 -12.22 11.67
C GLU A 187 31.50 -13.56 11.71
N GLU A 188 30.92 -14.57 12.35
CA GLU A 188 31.50 -15.91 12.46
C GLU A 188 31.62 -16.60 11.09
N GLU A 189 30.60 -16.47 10.24
CA GLU A 189 30.63 -16.99 8.87
C GLU A 189 31.72 -16.31 8.03
N LEU A 190 31.87 -14.99 8.19
CA LEU A 190 32.88 -14.22 7.47
C LEU A 190 34.30 -14.55 7.97
N MET A 191 34.51 -14.74 9.29
CA MET A 191 35.78 -15.24 9.86
C MET A 191 36.17 -16.62 9.33
N GLY A 192 35.19 -17.46 8.98
CA GLY A 192 35.41 -18.79 8.43
C GLY A 192 35.93 -18.79 6.99
N LEU A 193 35.91 -17.64 6.29
CA LEU A 193 36.35 -17.55 4.90
C LEU A 193 37.89 -17.64 4.78
N PRO A 194 38.39 -18.36 3.76
CA PRO A 194 39.82 -18.57 3.58
C PRO A 194 40.54 -17.25 3.30
N ASN A 195 41.50 -16.90 4.17
CA ASN A 195 42.26 -15.63 4.15
C ASN A 195 41.43 -14.39 4.52
N PHE A 196 40.33 -14.55 5.22
CA PHE A 196 39.58 -13.45 5.84
C PHE A 196 40.05 -13.26 7.29
N GLY A 197 40.69 -12.13 7.57
CA GLY A 197 41.28 -11.85 8.89
C GLY A 197 40.47 -10.81 9.69
N ALA A 198 40.81 -10.67 10.97
CA ALA A 198 40.19 -9.69 11.87
C ALA A 198 40.24 -8.25 11.34
N GLN A 199 41.30 -7.88 10.60
CA GLN A 199 41.41 -6.56 9.97
C GLN A 199 40.40 -6.37 8.83
N SER A 200 40.12 -7.40 8.04
CA SER A 200 39.12 -7.37 6.97
C SER A 200 37.70 -7.21 7.52
N ILE A 201 37.40 -7.84 8.66
CA ILE A 201 36.09 -7.72 9.32
C ILE A 201 35.89 -6.33 9.90
N ASN A 202 36.89 -5.80 10.59
CA ASN A 202 36.81 -4.45 11.13
C ASN A 202 36.62 -3.40 10.01
N GLU A 203 37.26 -3.62 8.86
CA GLU A 203 37.08 -2.77 7.68
C GLU A 203 35.65 -2.86 7.12
N VAL A 204 35.10 -4.07 7.00
CA VAL A 204 33.70 -4.28 6.57
C VAL A 204 32.72 -3.64 7.53
N LYS A 205 32.89 -3.83 8.85
CA LYS A 205 32.03 -3.22 9.88
C LYS A 205 32.07 -1.69 9.80
N ALA A 206 33.26 -1.10 9.72
CA ALA A 206 33.39 0.35 9.60
C ALA A 206 32.70 0.91 8.34
N LYS A 207 32.78 0.20 7.20
CA LYS A 207 32.12 0.62 5.95
C LYS A 207 30.62 0.42 5.93
N LEU A 208 30.10 -0.56 6.66
CA LEU A 208 28.66 -0.72 6.87
C LEU A 208 28.14 0.34 7.84
N ASP A 209 28.87 0.64 8.93
CA ASP A 209 28.51 1.66 9.91
C ASP A 209 28.47 3.07 9.29
N GLU A 210 29.39 3.42 8.38
CA GLU A 210 29.37 4.67 7.60
C GLU A 210 28.05 4.88 6.84
N ARG A 211 27.34 3.78 6.52
CA ARG A 211 26.07 3.76 5.79
C ARG A 211 24.87 3.44 6.69
N GLY A 212 25.05 3.36 8.00
CA GLY A 212 24.00 3.02 8.95
C GLY A 212 23.51 1.57 8.88
N LEU A 213 24.33 0.67 8.33
CA LEU A 213 24.06 -0.76 8.21
C LEU A 213 24.95 -1.54 9.19
N ALA A 214 24.49 -2.70 9.66
CA ALA A 214 25.25 -3.56 10.56
C ALA A 214 25.24 -5.01 10.06
N LEU A 215 26.26 -5.78 10.42
CA LEU A 215 26.27 -7.24 10.20
C LEU A 215 25.26 -7.92 11.13
N ARG A 216 24.77 -9.08 10.70
CA ARG A 216 23.96 -9.95 11.55
C ARG A 216 24.77 -10.41 12.77
N VAL A 217 24.22 -10.16 13.96
CA VAL A 217 24.76 -10.63 15.25
C VAL A 217 24.57 -12.14 15.38
#